data_AF-A0A8I0ZT26-F1
#
_entry.id   AF-A0A8I0ZT26-F1
#
_cell.length_a   1.000
_cell.length_b   1.000
_cell.length_c   1.000
_cell.angle_alpha   90.00
_cell.angle_beta   90.00
_cell.angle_gamma   90.00
#
_symmetry.space_group_name_H-M   'P 1'
#
loop_
_entity.id
_entity.type
_entity.pdbx_description
1 polymer ?
#
loop_
_entity_poly.entity_id
_entity_poly.type
_entity_poly.pdbx_seq_one_letter_code
_entity_poly.pdbx_strand_id
1 'polypeptide(L)'
;MATSGENYWPPTGRTSWPLTDLEIASALAHSLCSRVAVKAAEECVQLHGGIGFTWEHPAHLLLKRAKSSALMFGGSDRHRERLGSLVGISVGSEVAR
;
A
#
# COMPACT_ATOMS: atom_id res chain seq x y z
N MET A 1 -31.71 -16.02 4.49
CA MET A 1 -30.50 -16.16 3.66
C MET A 1 -30.26 -14.83 2.96
N ALA A 2 -29.62 -13.89 3.65
CA ALA A 2 -29.33 -12.55 3.13
C ALA A 2 -27.91 -12.57 2.55
N THR A 3 -27.82 -12.45 1.23
CA THR A 3 -26.54 -12.32 0.52
C THR A 3 -26.03 -10.91 0.73
N SER A 4 -24.99 -10.81 1.55
CA SER A 4 -24.20 -9.61 1.90
C SER A 4 -23.92 -8.72 0.67
N GLY A 5 -24.73 -7.67 0.53
CA GLY A 5 -24.67 -6.68 -0.55
C GLY A 5 -24.49 -5.24 -0.04
N GLU A 6 -23.98 -5.05 1.17
CA GLU A 6 -23.66 -3.74 1.76
C GLU A 6 -22.18 -3.42 1.53
N ASN A 7 -21.88 -2.96 0.31
CA ASN A 7 -20.52 -2.81 -0.18
C ASN A 7 -19.91 -1.47 0.27
N TYR A 8 -18.97 -1.56 1.21
CA TYR A 8 -17.82 -0.67 1.46
C TYR A 8 -17.75 0.62 0.61
N TRP A 9 -18.38 1.70 1.11
CA TRP A 9 -18.19 3.14 0.82
C TRP A 9 -19.44 3.86 1.38
N PRO A 10 -19.37 4.91 2.22
CA PRO A 10 -20.45 5.17 3.20
C PRO A 10 -21.78 5.55 2.52
N PRO A 11 -22.87 4.74 2.62
CA PRO A 11 -24.16 5.08 2.05
C PRO A 11 -25.06 5.87 3.03
N THR A 12 -24.71 5.92 4.32
CA THR A 12 -25.59 6.45 5.38
C THR A 12 -24.78 6.98 6.57
N GLY A 13 -24.62 8.30 6.68
CA GLY A 13 -24.47 9.09 7.94
C GLY A 13 -23.44 8.69 9.02
N ARG A 14 -22.67 7.61 8.88
CA ARG A 14 -21.69 7.17 9.87
C ARG A 14 -20.41 7.97 9.66
N THR A 15 -20.17 8.95 10.54
CA THR A 15 -19.04 9.88 10.46
C THR A 15 -17.72 9.31 11.00
N SER A 16 -17.74 8.14 11.66
CA SER A 16 -16.54 7.51 12.20
C SER A 16 -16.49 6.02 11.92
N TRP A 17 -15.50 5.60 11.14
CA TRP A 17 -15.07 4.20 11.04
C TRP A 17 -14.59 3.69 12.41
N PRO A 18 -14.81 2.41 12.75
CA PRO A 18 -14.10 1.79 13.86
C PRO A 18 -12.59 1.99 13.70
N LEU A 19 -11.87 2.26 14.79
CA LEU A 19 -10.42 2.47 14.75
C LEU A 19 -9.70 1.28 14.11
N THR A 20 -10.17 0.06 14.37
CA THR A 20 -9.63 -1.18 13.79
C THR A 20 -9.75 -1.21 12.27
N ASP A 21 -10.87 -0.75 11.70
CA ASP A 21 -11.06 -0.68 10.25
C ASP A 21 -10.07 0.31 9.61
N LEU A 22 -9.79 1.43 10.29
CA LEU A 22 -8.79 2.40 9.85
C LEU A 22 -7.36 1.84 9.91
N GLU A 23 -7.04 1.06 10.94
CA GLU A 23 -5.75 0.39 11.06
C GLU A 23 -5.55 -0.66 9.96
N ILE A 24 -6.58 -1.46 9.68
CA ILE A 24 -6.57 -2.43 8.58
C ILE A 24 -6.42 -1.70 7.24
N ALA A 25 -7.25 -0.68 6.99
CA ALA A 25 -7.22 0.07 5.73
C ALA A 25 -5.87 0.76 5.50
N SER A 26 -5.29 1.39 6.53
CA SER A 26 -3.99 2.05 6.42
C SER A 26 -2.84 1.07 6.20
N ALA A 27 -2.83 -0.08 6.90
CA ALA A 27 -1.82 -1.11 6.71
C ALA A 27 -1.90 -1.73 5.32
N LEU A 28 -3.12 -2.05 4.86
CA LEU A 28 -3.38 -2.58 3.53
C LEU A 28 -2.94 -1.58 2.45
N ALA A 29 -3.41 -0.32 2.55
CA ALA A 29 -3.08 0.74 1.60
C ALA A 29 -1.58 0.94 1.49
N HIS A 30 -0.86 1.02 2.61
CA HIS A 30 0.59 1.18 2.57
C HIS A 30 1.28 -0.04 1.92
N SER A 31 0.93 -1.27 2.33
CA SER A 31 1.57 -2.49 1.83
C SER A 31 1.45 -2.69 0.31
N LEU A 32 0.35 -2.22 -0.29
CA LEU A 32 0.06 -2.33 -1.71
C LEU A 32 0.56 -1.10 -2.49
N CYS A 33 0.09 0.09 -2.11
CA CYS A 33 0.31 1.30 -2.88
C CYS A 33 1.78 1.71 -2.94
N SER A 34 2.56 1.45 -1.89
CA SER A 34 4.01 1.72 -1.88
C SER A 34 4.74 1.00 -3.02
N ARG A 35 4.49 -0.31 -3.16
CA ARG A 35 5.09 -1.15 -4.21
C ARG A 35 4.61 -0.76 -5.60
N VAL A 36 3.30 -0.50 -5.75
CA VAL A 36 2.72 -0.10 -7.02
C VAL A 36 3.27 1.24 -7.49
N ALA A 37 3.39 2.22 -6.58
CA ALA A 37 3.95 3.53 -6.90
C ALA A 37 5.41 3.44 -7.39
N VAL A 38 6.24 2.61 -6.75
CA VAL A 38 7.62 2.38 -7.20
C VAL A 38 7.62 1.76 -8.59
N LYS A 39 6.86 0.68 -8.80
CA LYS A 39 6.78 -0.02 -10.09
C LYS A 39 6.31 0.90 -11.21
N ALA A 40 5.26 1.68 -10.98
CA ALA A 40 4.74 2.64 -11.95
C ALA A 40 5.76 3.74 -12.28
N ALA A 41 6.50 4.23 -11.28
CA ALA A 41 7.55 5.22 -11.51
C ALA A 41 8.74 4.64 -12.29
N GLU A 42 9.11 3.37 -12.04
CA GLU A 42 10.15 2.67 -12.81
C GLU A 42 9.72 2.48 -14.27
N GLU A 43 8.48 2.05 -14.51
CA GLU A 43 7.93 1.91 -15.87
C GLU A 43 7.82 3.27 -16.57
N CYS A 44 7.42 4.32 -15.85
CA CYS A 44 7.41 5.68 -16.38
C CYS A 44 8.80 6.09 -16.88
N VAL A 45 9.86 5.83 -16.12
CA VAL A 45 11.23 6.08 -16.59
C VAL A 45 11.54 5.28 -17.85
N GLN A 46 11.19 3.99 -17.89
CA GLN A 46 11.50 3.13 -19.04
C GLN A 46 10.74 3.53 -20.32
N LEU A 47 9.48 3.93 -20.20
CA LEU A 47 8.66 4.40 -21.33
C LEU A 47 9.22 5.66 -21.98
N HIS A 48 9.86 6.54 -21.20
CA HIS A 48 10.51 7.74 -21.70
C HIS A 48 11.94 7.47 -22.22
N GLY A 49 12.52 6.29 -21.96
CA GLY A 49 13.90 6.00 -22.33
C GLY A 49 14.91 6.96 -21.69
N GLY A 50 15.94 7.37 -22.42
CA GLY A 50 17.05 8.18 -21.88
C GLY A 50 16.61 9.52 -21.27
N ILE A 51 15.64 10.21 -21.88
CA ILE A 51 15.12 11.50 -21.35
C ILE A 51 14.42 11.33 -20.00
N GLY A 52 13.94 10.12 -19.67
CA GLY A 52 13.37 9.81 -18.36
C GLY A 52 14.36 10.02 -17.19
N PHE A 53 15.68 10.04 -17.48
CA PHE A 53 16.76 10.24 -16.51
C PHE A 53 17.47 11.60 -16.63
N THR A 54 16.99 12.50 -17.48
CA THR A 54 17.55 13.85 -17.64
C THR A 54 16.69 14.91 -16.95
N TRP A 55 17.14 16.17 -16.92
CA TRP A 55 16.46 17.27 -16.21
C TRP A 55 15.20 17.79 -16.91
N GLU A 56 15.06 17.47 -18.19
CA GLU A 56 13.98 17.90 -19.06
C GLU A 56 12.67 17.12 -18.79
N HIS A 57 12.75 15.95 -18.13
CA HIS A 57 11.58 15.15 -17.78
C HIS A 57 11.57 14.74 -16.29
N PRO A 58 10.43 14.90 -15.57
CA PRO A 58 10.38 14.67 -14.12
C PRO A 58 10.34 13.20 -13.68
N ALA A 59 10.33 12.23 -14.60
CA ALA A 59 10.15 10.80 -14.27
C ALA A 59 11.14 10.29 -13.20
N HIS A 60 12.42 10.65 -13.30
CA HIS A 60 13.42 10.27 -12.31
C HIS A 60 13.18 10.89 -10.92
N LEU A 61 12.54 12.06 -10.82
CA LEU A 61 12.15 12.66 -9.53
C LEU A 61 11.00 11.88 -8.89
N LEU A 62 10.02 11.45 -9.71
CA LEU A 62 8.91 10.63 -9.26
C LEU A 62 9.40 9.27 -8.75
N LEU A 63 10.39 8.67 -9.41
CA LEU A 63 11.02 7.44 -8.95
C LEU A 63 11.70 7.60 -7.58
N LYS A 64 12.47 8.68 -7.39
CA LYS A 64 13.10 8.98 -6.09
C LYS A 64 12.06 9.17 -5.00
N ARG A 65 10.98 9.90 -5.28
CA ARG A 65 9.87 10.12 -4.33
C ARG A 65 9.18 8.79 -3.99
N ALA A 66 8.81 8.00 -4.98
CA ALA A 66 8.14 6.71 -4.76
C ALA A 66 9.00 5.77 -3.90
N LYS A 67 10.30 5.68 -4.18
CA LYS A 67 11.24 4.87 -3.38
C LYS A 67 11.36 5.39 -1.94
N SER A 68 11.44 6.70 -1.74
CA SER A 68 11.47 7.30 -0.40
C SER A 68 10.17 7.04 0.36
N SER A 69 9.01 7.28 -0.27
CA SER A 69 7.69 7.05 0.34
C SER A 69 7.42 5.59 0.68
N ALA A 70 7.97 4.63 -0.08
CA ALA A 70 7.85 3.20 0.20
C ALA A 70 8.60 2.74 1.46
N LEU A 71 9.54 3.55 1.96
CA LEU A 71 10.28 3.29 3.19
C LEU A 71 9.76 4.12 4.38
N MET A 72 9.03 5.20 4.12
CA MET A 72 8.42 6.02 5.16
C MET A 72 7.40 5.21 5.97
N PHE A 73 7.34 5.42 7.29
CA PHE A 73 6.39 4.77 8.21
C PHE A 73 6.55 3.24 8.38
N GLY A 74 7.61 2.68 7.79
CA GLY A 74 7.91 1.25 7.79
C GLY A 74 7.68 0.64 6.40
N GLY A 75 8.56 -0.26 5.97
CA GLY A 75 8.46 -0.88 4.65
C GLY A 75 7.20 -1.76 4.49
N SER A 76 6.90 -2.14 3.24
CA SER A 76 5.71 -2.93 2.91
C SER A 76 5.57 -4.22 3.72
N ASP A 77 6.68 -4.85 4.09
CA ASP A 77 6.67 -6.13 4.81
C ASP A 77 6.21 -5.96 6.26
N ARG A 78 6.65 -4.89 6.93
CA ARG A 78 6.15 -4.51 8.26
C ARG A 78 4.64 -4.24 8.23
N HIS A 79 4.14 -3.60 7.17
CA HIS A 79 2.70 -3.36 7.01
C HIS A 79 1.91 -4.64 6.75
N ARG A 80 2.50 -5.63 6.04
CA ARG A 80 1.89 -6.96 5.86
C ARG A 80 1.85 -7.77 7.15
N GLU A 81 2.93 -7.77 7.92
CA GLU A 81 2.98 -8.40 9.24
C GLU A 81 1.93 -7.79 10.17
N ARG A 82 1.86 -6.45 10.24
CA ARG A 82 0.83 -5.76 11.02
C ARG A 82 -0.56 -6.10 10.54
N LEU A 83 -0.80 -6.12 9.23
CA LEU A 83 -2.09 -6.52 8.66
C LEU A 83 -2.45 -7.95 9.09
N GLY A 84 -1.53 -8.91 8.97
CA GLY A 84 -1.72 -10.29 9.41
C GLY A 84 -2.14 -10.39 10.88
N SER A 85 -1.48 -9.64 11.77
CA SER A 85 -1.86 -9.56 13.18
C SER A 85 -3.25 -8.96 13.38
N LEU A 86 -3.62 -7.92 12.64
CA LEU A 86 -4.93 -7.26 12.74
C LEU A 86 -6.08 -8.15 12.25
N VAL A 87 -5.84 -9.03 11.27
CA VAL A 87 -6.87 -9.92 10.69
C VAL A 87 -6.80 -11.36 11.21
N GLY A 88 -5.93 -11.64 12.19
CA GLY A 88 -5.79 -12.98 12.78
C GLY A 88 -5.11 -14.01 11.86
N ILE A 89 -4.38 -13.55 10.84
CA ILE A 89 -3.58 -14.36 9.91
C ILE A 89 -2.10 -14.10 10.23
N SER A 90 -1.70 -14.34 11.49
CA SER A 90 -0.27 -14.39 11.81
C SER A 90 0.26 -15.76 11.40
N VAL A 91 1.33 -15.80 10.61
CA VAL A 91 2.10 -17.04 10.42
C VAL A 91 2.64 -17.43 11.78
N GLY A 92 1.97 -18.40 12.41
CA GLY A 92 2.40 -18.98 13.66
C GLY A 92 3.82 -19.52 13.53
N SER A 93 4.55 -19.39 14.62
CA SER A 93 5.85 -19.95 14.97
C SER A 93 5.92 -21.49 14.92
N GLU A 94 5.19 -22.13 14.01
CA GLU A 94 5.02 -23.58 13.91
C GLU A 94 6.08 -24.25 13.04
N VAL A 95 6.82 -23.47 12.23
CA VAL A 95 7.91 -23.97 11.36
C VAL A 95 9.26 -24.07 12.13
N ALA A 96 9.29 -23.68 13.40
CA ALA A 96 10.50 -23.72 14.24
C ALA A 96 10.49 -24.84 15.31
N ARG A 97 9.62 -25.85 15.18
CA ARG A 97 9.63 -27.06 16.02
C ARG A 97 9.82 -28.32 15.19
#